data_AF-A0A7Y0XEJ8-F1
#
_entry.id   AF-A0A7Y0XEJ8-F1
#
_cell.length_a   1.000
_cell.length_b   1.000
_cell.length_c   1.000
_cell.angle_alpha   90.00
_cell.angle_beta   90.00
_cell.angle_gamma   90.00
#
_symmetry.space_group_name_H-M   'P 1'
#
loop_
_entity.id
_entity.type
_entity.pdbx_description
1 polymer ?
#
loop_
_entity_poly.entity_id
_entity_poly.type
_entity_poly.pdbx_seq_one_letter_code
_entity_poly.pdbx_strand_id
1 'polypeptide(L)' 'MLPSKVKIVEVGPRDGLQNESPVATQTKIRLINLLSDTGLTHIEAGSFVSPKWVPQMADSTEVMKA' A
#
# COMPACT_ATOMS: atom_id res chain seq x y z
N MET A 1 -16.54 28.45 -1.70
CA MET A 1 -16.06 28.10 -0.34
C MET A 1 -15.22 26.84 -0.44
N LEU A 2 -14.15 26.73 0.35
CA LEU A 2 -13.30 25.53 0.42
C LEU A 2 -13.69 24.66 1.63
N PRO A 3 -13.44 23.35 1.58
CA PRO A 3 -13.69 22.47 2.72
C PRO A 3 -12.77 22.79 3.90
N SER A 4 -13.28 22.64 5.13
CA SER A 4 -12.51 22.87 6.37
C SER A 4 -11.57 21.72 6.74
N LYS A 5 -11.71 20.56 6.11
CA LYS A 5 -10.86 19.38 6.33
C LYS A 5 -10.72 18.58 5.04
N VAL A 6 -9.55 17.99 4.84
CA VAL A 6 -9.26 17.06 3.74
C VAL A 6 -8.87 15.71 4.35
N LYS A 7 -9.27 14.62 3.69
CA LYS A 7 -8.80 13.26 3.98
C LYS A 7 -7.85 12.84 2.86
N ILE A 8 -6.62 12.52 3.22
CA ILE A 8 -5.64 11.91 2.33
C ILE A 8 -5.75 10.39 2.51
N VAL A 9 -5.82 9.67 1.39
CA VAL A 9 -5.76 8.20 1.35
C VAL A 9 -4.54 7.84 0.53
N GLU A 10 -3.56 7.23 1.17
CA GLU A 10 -2.34 6.81 0.53
C GLU A 10 -2.54 5.44 -0.12
N VAL A 11 -2.37 5.37 -1.44
CA VAL A 11 -2.63 4.16 -2.25
C VAL A 11 -1.38 3.62 -2.92
N GLY A 12 -0.22 4.27 -2.73
CA GLY A 12 1.06 3.90 -3.30
C GLY A 12 1.46 2.44 -3.04
N PRO A 13 1.37 1.91 -1.79
CA PRO A 13 1.75 0.52 -1.51
C PRO A 13 0.90 -0.53 -2.23
N ARG A 14 -0.34 -0.19 -2.61
CA ARG A 14 -1.26 -1.07 -3.34
C ARG A 14 -1.32 -0.72 -4.81
N ASP A 15 -1.93 0.41 -5.15
CA ASP A 15 -2.26 0.80 -6.52
C ASP A 15 -1.02 1.30 -7.27
N GLY A 16 -0.11 1.98 -6.56
CA GLY A 16 1.20 2.33 -7.10
C GLY A 16 2.00 1.08 -7.46
N LEU A 17 2.32 0.25 -6.47
CA LEU A 17 3.17 -0.93 -6.66
C LEU A 17 2.57 -1.99 -7.60
N GLN A 18 1.24 -2.05 -7.74
CA GLN A 18 0.59 -2.93 -8.70
C GLN A 18 1.01 -2.64 -10.15
N ASN A 19 1.25 -1.37 -10.49
CA ASN A 19 1.59 -0.94 -11.85
C ASN A 19 3.10 -0.84 -12.11
N GLU A 20 3.91 -1.19 -11.11
CA GLU A 20 5.37 -1.11 -11.16
C GLU A 20 6.01 -2.48 -11.38
N SER A 21 7.32 -2.45 -11.59
CA SER A 21 8.13 -3.66 -11.55
C SER A 21 8.05 -4.33 -10.17
N PRO A 22 8.14 -5.67 -10.06
CA PRO A 22 8.03 -6.37 -8.79
C PRO A 22 8.98 -5.83 -7.72
N VAL A 23 8.41 -5.53 -6.56
CA VAL A 23 9.14 -5.06 -5.37
C VAL A 23 9.14 -6.17 -4.33
N ALA A 24 10.29 -6.41 -3.70
CA ALA A 24 10.43 -7.41 -2.64
C ALA A 24 9.53 -7.09 -1.43
N THR A 25 8.94 -8.12 -0.81
CA THR A 25 8.03 -8.00 0.34
C THR A 25 8.57 -7.09 1.44
N GLN A 26 9.85 -7.26 1.81
CA GLN A 26 10.51 -6.46 2.85
C GLN A 26 10.58 -4.97 2.50
N THR A 27 10.76 -4.64 1.23
CA THR A 27 10.75 -3.25 0.76
C THR A 27 9.34 -2.66 0.83
N LYS A 28 8.30 -3.45 0.54
CA LYS A 28 6.90 -3.02 0.71
C LYS A 28 6.57 -2.72 2.17
N ILE A 29 6.93 -3.64 3.08
CA ILE A 29 6.76 -3.47 4.52
C ILE A 29 7.48 -2.19 4.99
N ARG A 30 8.75 -2.02 4.58
CA ARG A 30 9.53 -0.82 4.93
C ARG A 30 8.87 0.47 4.43
N LEU A 31 8.33 0.47 3.20
CA LEU A 31 7.62 1.62 2.66
C LEU A 31 6.38 1.96 3.51
N ILE A 32 5.56 0.97 3.83
CA ILE A 32 4.33 1.16 4.61
C ILE A 32 4.65 1.68 6.01
N ASN A 33 5.69 1.14 6.67
CA ASN A 33 6.13 1.61 7.98
C ASN A 33 6.60 3.07 7.94
N LEU A 34 7.36 3.45 6.91
CA LEU A 34 7.76 4.85 6.74
C LEU A 34 6.55 5.76 6.48
N LEU A 35 5.55 5.29 5.74
CA LEU A 35 4.30 6.03 5.50
C LEU A 35 3.48 6.19 6.78
N SER A 36 3.44 5.18 7.66
CA SER A 36 2.72 5.29 8.94
C SER A 36 3.32 6.35 9.87
N ASP A 37 4.62 6.61 9.76
CA ASP A 37 5.31 7.63 10.57
C ASP A 37 5.02 9.08 10.12
N THR A 38 4.37 9.27 8.97
CA THR A 38 4.09 10.61 8.40
C THR A 38 2.87 11.31 8.99
N GLY A 39 2.05 10.62 9.79
CA GLY A 39 0.76 11.11 10.28
C GLY A 39 -0.42 10.86 9.32
N LEU A 40 -0.21 10.09 8.24
CA LEU A 40 -1.29 9.56 7.44
C LEU A 40 -2.22 8.68 8.29
N THR A 41 -3.52 8.82 8.07
CA THR A 41 -4.54 8.06 8.84
C THR A 41 -5.13 6.90 8.05
N HIS A 42 -4.87 6.84 6.73
CA HIS A 42 -5.41 5.83 5.83
C HIS A 42 -4.35 5.48 4.78
N ILE A 43 -3.90 4.22 4.80
CA ILE A 43 -2.93 3.67 3.85
C ILE A 43 -3.51 2.35 3.31
N GLU A 44 -3.62 2.20 2.00
CA GLU A 44 -3.93 0.92 1.36
C GLU A 44 -2.64 0.11 1.21
N ALA A 45 -2.44 -0.83 2.14
CA ALA A 45 -1.20 -1.61 2.26
C ALA A 45 -1.07 -2.78 1.26
N GLY A 46 -2.16 -3.23 0.65
CA GLY A 46 -2.15 -4.37 -0.28
C GLY A 46 -3.54 -4.72 -0.80
N SER A 47 -3.65 -5.84 -1.52
CA SER A 47 -4.91 -6.29 -2.14
C SER A 47 -5.05 -7.81 -2.10
N PHE A 48 -6.19 -8.30 -1.57
CA PHE A 48 -6.50 -9.73 -1.48
C PHE A 48 -7.26 -10.21 -2.72
N VAL A 49 -6.63 -10.05 -3.87
CA VAL A 49 -7.13 -10.51 -5.18
C VAL A 49 -6.37 -11.75 -5.63
N SER A 50 -6.82 -12.34 -6.73
CA SER A 50 -6.13 -13.50 -7.29
C SER A 50 -4.69 -13.15 -7.72
N PRO A 51 -3.67 -13.86 -7.20
CA PRO A 51 -2.27 -13.60 -7.53
C PRO A 51 -1.94 -13.96 -8.99
N LYS A 52 -2.80 -14.74 -9.66
CA LYS A 52 -2.68 -15.01 -11.10
C LYS A 52 -2.93 -13.76 -11.93
N TRP A 53 -3.89 -12.94 -11.51
CA TRP A 53 -4.30 -11.73 -12.22
C TRP A 53 -3.51 -10.49 -11.78
N VAL A 54 -3.07 -10.47 -10.52
CA VAL A 54 -2.23 -9.40 -9.97
C VAL A 54 -1.03 -9.99 -9.21
N PRO A 55 0.02 -10.46 -9.91
CA PRO A 55 1.18 -11.10 -9.29
C PRO A 55 1.90 -10.20 -8.27
N GLN A 56 1.92 -8.90 -8.52
CA GLN A 56 2.55 -7.90 -7.65
C GLN A 56 1.94 -7.86 -6.24
N MET A 57 0.69 -8.31 -6.07
CA MET A 57 -0.04 -8.30 -4.80
C MET A 57 -0.11 -9.69 -4.14
N ALA A 58 0.59 -10.69 -4.66
CA ALA A 58 0.56 -12.07 -4.15
C ALA A 58 1.04 -12.20 -2.69
N ASP A 59 1.91 -11.31 -2.24
CA ASP A 59 2.49 -11.25 -0.90
C ASP A 59 1.68 -10.38 0.08
N SER A 60 0.47 -9.91 -0.28
CA SER A 60 -0.35 -9.04 0.58
C SER A 60 -0.62 -9.63 1.96
N THR A 61 -0.75 -10.96 2.07
CA THR A 61 -0.91 -11.63 3.37
C THR A 61 0.31 -11.49 4.26
N GLU A 62 1.52 -11.53 3.69
CA GLU A 62 2.77 -11.38 4.43
C GLU A 62 2.96 -9.93 4.87
N VAL A 63 2.68 -8.98 3.96
CA VAL A 63 2.72 -7.54 4.25
C VAL A 63 1.79 -7.18 5.41
N MET A 64 0.57 -7.73 5.45
CA MET A 64 -0.41 -7.42 6.49
C MET A 64 -0.14 -8.09 7.85
N LYS A 65 0.77 -9.06 7.92
CA LYS A 65 1.14 -9.74 9.18
C LYS A 65 2.35 -9.11 9.88
N ALA A 66 3.13 -8.32 9.13
CA ALA A 66 4.32 -7.63 9.63
C ALA A 66 3.94 -6.43 10.50
#